data_AF-A0A831KSW2-F1
#
_entry.id   AF-A0A831KSW2-F1
#
_cell.length_a   1.000
_cell.length_b   1.000
_cell.length_c   1.000
_cell.angle_alpha   90.00
_cell.angle_beta   90.00
_cell.angle_gamma   90.00
#
_symmetry.space_group_name_H-M   'P 1'
#
loop_
_entity.id
_entity.type
_entity.pdbx_description
1 polymer ?
#
loop_
_entity_poly.entity_id
_entity_poly.type
_entity_poly.pdbx_seq_one_letter_code
_entity_poly.pdbx_strand_id
1 'polypeptide(L)' 'MTEGTTITLTDEERQPCEVWTRVMGYHRPVSEFNPGKQSEHAERRHFREVRAQTAPHREAAEQCRSFA' A
#
# COMPACT_ATOMS: atom_id res chain seq x y z
N MET A 1 -3.60 -14.46 21.35
CA MET A 1 -2.76 -13.26 21.52
C MET A 1 -1.47 -13.53 20.78
N THR A 2 -1.33 -13.04 19.55
CA THR A 2 -0.08 -13.20 18.78
C THR A 2 0.78 -11.97 19.08
N GLU A 3 1.68 -12.13 20.05
CA GLU A 3 2.78 -11.19 20.24
C GLU A 3 3.67 -11.26 19.00
N GLY A 4 3.72 -10.16 18.24
CA GLY A 4 4.56 -10.05 17.06
C GLY A 4 6.01 -9.87 17.48
N THR A 5 6.81 -10.92 17.36
CA THR A 5 8.26 -10.85 17.52
C THR A 5 8.83 -9.86 16.50
N THR A 6 9.41 -8.76 16.97
CA THR A 6 10.04 -7.76 16.10
C THR A 6 11.36 -8.33 15.58
N ILE A 7 11.45 -8.62 14.28
CA ILE A 7 12.67 -9.13 13.65
C ILE A 7 13.61 -7.95 13.36
N THR A 8 14.73 -7.87 14.09
CA THR A 8 15.81 -6.90 13.87
C THR A 8 16.95 -7.55 13.08
N LEU A 9 17.19 -7.07 11.85
CA LEU A 9 18.29 -7.49 10.97
C LEU A 9 19.45 -6.50 11.04
N THR A 10 20.69 -6.99 11.01
CA THR A 10 21.89 -6.15 10.83
C THR A 10 22.03 -5.71 9.37
N ASP A 11 22.85 -4.69 9.09
CA ASP A 11 22.97 -4.16 7.72
C ASP A 11 23.63 -5.16 6.75
N GLU A 12 24.50 -6.04 7.26
CA GLU A 12 25.15 -7.09 6.47
C GLU A 12 24.17 -8.20 6.04
N GLU A 13 23.10 -8.40 6.82
CA GLU A 13 22.05 -9.37 6.51
C GLU A 13 21.02 -8.82 5.51
N ARG A 14 21.07 -7.52 5.18
CA ARG A 14 20.12 -6.87 4.27
C ARG A 14 20.60 -6.96 2.82
N GLN A 15 19.66 -7.27 1.93
CA GLN A 15 19.85 -7.16 0.49
C GLN A 15 19.35 -5.78 0.01
N PRO A 16 20.16 -4.98 -0.73
CA PRO A 16 19.65 -3.76 -1.36
C PRO A 16 18.54 -4.10 -2.36
N CYS A 17 17.43 -3.37 -2.26
CA CYS A 17 16.30 -3.47 -3.17
C CYS A 17 16.26 -2.27 -4.10
N GLU A 18 16.02 -2.52 -5.38
CA GLU A 18 15.82 -1.44 -6.34
C GLU A 18 14.33 -1.10 -6.45
N VAL A 19 14.02 0.19 -6.33
CA VAL A 19 12.65 0.69 -6.44
C VAL A 19 12.41 1.14 -7.87
N TRP A 20 11.36 0.61 -8.49
CA TRP A 20 10.96 0.93 -9.86
C TRP A 20 9.62 1.67 -9.85
N THR A 21 9.51 2.71 -10.67
CA THR A 21 8.28 3.50 -10.79
C THR A 21 7.89 3.70 -12.25
N ARG A 22 6.60 3.90 -12.49
CA ARG A 22 6.09 4.24 -13.83
C ARG A 22 6.36 5.71 -14.15
N VAL A 23 6.99 5.95 -15.31
CA VAL A 23 7.20 7.27 -15.90
C VAL A 23 6.55 7.28 -17.28
N MET A 24 5.49 8.07 -17.46
CA MET A 24 4.82 8.29 -18.75
C MET A 24 4.45 7.05 -19.58
N GLY A 25 4.43 5.84 -19.00
CA GLY A 25 4.11 4.62 -19.75
C GLY A 25 4.95 3.41 -19.37
N TYR A 26 6.24 3.62 -19.05
CA TYR A 26 7.21 2.55 -18.83
C TYR A 26 7.74 2.55 -17.39
N HIS A 27 8.32 1.43 -16.97
CA HIS A 27 8.99 1.33 -15.67
C HIS A 27 10.45 1.75 -15.79
N ARG A 28 10.88 2.59 -14.86
CA ARG A 28 12.27 3.03 -14.73
C ARG A 28 12.70 2.92 -13.28
N PRO A 29 13.93 2.46 -13.01
CA PRO A 29 14.45 2.46 -11.65
C PRO A 29 14.63 3.89 -11.15
N VAL A 30 14.29 4.12 -9.89
CA VAL A 30 14.38 5.43 -9.24
C VAL A 30 15.83 5.87 -9.07
N SER A 31 16.75 4.91 -8.97
CA SER A 31 18.22 5.12 -8.90
C SER A 31 18.77 5.93 -10.08
N GLU A 32 18.15 5.86 -11.26
CA GLU A 32 18.60 6.57 -12.46
C GLU A 32 18.06 8.00 -12.59
N PHE A 33 17.29 8.50 -11.62
CA PHE A 33 16.63 9.80 -11.76
C PHE A 33 17.64 10.93 -11.62
N ASN A 34 17.58 11.90 -12.54
CA ASN A 34 18.31 13.16 -12.38
C ASN A 34 17.66 14.01 -11.27
N PRO A 35 18.35 15.02 -10.71
CA PRO A 35 17.83 15.81 -9.60
C PRO A 35 16.45 16.44 -9.86
N GLY A 36 16.19 16.90 -11.09
CA GLY A 36 14.87 17.43 -11.46
C GLY A 36 13.75 16.37 -11.39
N LYS A 37 14.00 15.15 -11.85
CA LYS A 37 13.04 14.04 -11.74
C LYS A 37 12.88 13.55 -10.31
N GLN A 38 13.90 13.65 -9.47
CA GLN A 38 13.79 13.35 -8.05
C GLN A 38 12.84 14.34 -7.35
N SER A 39 12.97 15.64 -7.63
CA SER A 39 12.06 16.68 -7.09
C SER A 39 10.62 16.45 -7.55
N GLU A 40 10.42 16.24 -8.86
CA GLU A 40 9.09 15.94 -9.42
C GLU A 40 8.48 14.69 -8.77
N HIS A 41 9.29 13.65 -8.54
CA HIS A 41 8.83 12.41 -7.90
C HIS A 41 8.44 12.62 -6.44
N ALA A 42 9.21 13.41 -5.68
CA ALA A 42 8.94 13.72 -4.29
C ALA A 42 7.65 14.53 -4.09
N GLU A 43 7.27 15.34 -5.08
CA GLU A 43 6.03 16.14 -5.07
C GLU A 43 4.77 15.33 -5.45
N ARG A 44 4.91 14.05 -5.85
CA ARG A 44 3.78 13.21 -6.24
C ARG A 44 2.88 12.93 -5.04
N ARG A 45 1.58 13.08 -5.23
CA ARG A 45 0.56 12.75 -4.21
C ARG A 45 0.04 11.35 -4.43
N HIS A 46 0.20 10.49 -3.43
CA HIS A 46 -0.33 9.14 -3.43
C HIS A 46 -1.78 9.14 -2.95
N PHE A 47 -2.61 8.32 -3.61
CA PHE A 47 -3.92 7.99 -3.09
C PHE A 47 -3.75 7.20 -1.80
N ARG A 48 -4.44 7.62 -0.75
CA ARG A 48 -4.53 6.89 0.51
C ARG A 48 -5.96 6.44 0.67
N GLU A 49 -6.18 5.14 0.61
CA GLU A 49 -7.50 4.59 0.89
C GLU A 49 -7.88 4.85 2.34
N VAL A 50 -9.14 5.22 2.57
CA VAL A 50 -9.74 5.20 3.90
C VAL A 50 -10.19 3.78 4.19
N ARG A 51 -10.00 3.29 5.42
CA ARG A 51 -10.58 2.01 5.82
C ARG A 51 -12.07 2.06 5.52
N ALA A 52 -12.54 1.15 4.68
CA ALA A 52 -13.97 0.93 4.51
C ALA A 52 -14.55 0.62 5.89
N GLN A 53 -15.52 1.42 6.34
CA GLN A 53 -16.28 1.09 7.54
C GLN A 53 -17.10 -0.15 7.16
N THR A 54 -16.61 -1.33 7.54
CA THR A 54 -17.40 -2.54 7.45
C THR A 54 -18.62 -2.30 8.33
N ALA A 55 -19.80 -2.13 7.71
CA ALA A 55 -21.04 -2.22 8.46
C ALA A 55 -20.99 -3.54 9.24
N PRO A 56 -21.41 -3.58 10.52
CA PRO A 56 -21.44 -4.82 11.25
C PRO A 56 -22.25 -5.81 10.42
N HIS A 57 -21.68 -7.01 10.20
CA HIS A 57 -22.36 -8.13 9.57
C HIS A 57 -23.53 -8.54 10.48
N ARG A 58 -24.63 -7.81 10.42
CA ARG A 58 -25.88 -8.10 11.12
C ARG A 58 -26.94 -8.46 10.08
N GLU A 59 -27.20 -9.77 9.99
CA GLU A 59 -28.52 -10.37 9.74
C GLU A 59 -29.46 -9.65 8.77
N ALA A 60 -29.00 -9.30 7.57
CA ALA A 60 -29.88 -8.89 6.48
C ALA A 60 -30.63 -10.08 5.83
N ALA A 61 -30.82 -11.19 6.56
CA ALA A 61 -31.48 -12.41 6.06
C ALA A 61 -32.87 -12.68 6.67
N GLU A 62 -33.31 -11.92 7.69
CA GLU A 62 -34.66 -12.12 8.26
C GLU A 62 -35.72 -11.13 7.76
N GLN A 63 -35.32 -9.99 7.16
CA GLN A 63 -36.26 -8.99 6.65
C GLN A 63 -36.87 -9.33 5.26
N CYS A 64 -36.78 -10.59 4.81
CA CYS A 64 -37.38 -11.06 3.54
C CYS A 64 -38.40 -12.20 3.72
N ARG A 65 -38.86 -12.46 4.96
CA ARG A 65 -39.86 -13.50 5.28
C ARG A 65 -41.17 -12.98 5.86
N SER A 66 -41.50 -11.70 5.65
CA SER A 66 -42.77 -11.11 6.13
C SER A 66 -43.70 -10.59 5.03
N PHE A 67 -43.45 -10.93 3.76
CA PHE A 67 -44.32 -10.60 2.62
C PHE A 67 -44.61 -11.80 1.70
N ALA A 68 -44.63 -13.02 2.25
CA ALA A 68 -45.25 -14.18 1.62
C ALA A 68 -46.51 -14.55 2.40
#